data_AF-A0A365PX23-F1
#
_entry.id   AF-A0A365PX23-F1
#
_cell.length_a   1.000
_cell.length_b   1.000
_cell.length_c   1.000
_cell.angle_alpha   90.00
_cell.angle_beta   90.00
_cell.angle_gamma   90.00
#
_symmetry.space_group_name_H-M   'P 1'
#
loop_
_entity.id
_entity.type
_entity.pdbx_description
1 polymer ?
#
loop_
_entity_poly.entity_id
_entity_poly.type
_entity_poly.pdbx_seq_one_letter_code
_entity_poly.pdbx_strand_id
1 'polypeptide(L)'
;MPPVSDSERLMALHGELQQALQSNDWTAVAAVDAAIRQCLETLAGRLELDEPTHAAKSRLKQLHGEGLQACADECERLRLLLLNHLEHAEGRAAYQRIDMFQVGDRG
;
A
#
# COMPACT_ATOMS: atom_id res chain seq x y z
N MET A 1 31.28 -8.73 9.74
CA MET A 1 30.13 -8.32 10.58
C MET A 1 29.49 -9.58 11.16
N PRO A 2 29.04 -9.58 12.42
CA PRO A 2 28.28 -10.69 12.96
C PRO A 2 26.93 -10.82 12.22
N PRO A 3 26.33 -12.02 12.16
CA PRO A 3 25.01 -12.19 11.54
C PRO A 3 23.96 -11.40 12.32
N VAL A 4 23.18 -10.57 11.61
CA VAL A 4 21.99 -9.90 12.17
C VAL A 4 21.05 -10.98 12.72
N SER A 5 20.50 -10.76 13.92
CA SER A 5 19.54 -11.66 14.54
C SER A 5 18.19 -11.63 13.81
N ASP A 6 17.35 -12.64 14.01
CA ASP A 6 16.03 -12.68 13.37
C ASP A 6 15.08 -11.62 13.92
N SER A 7 15.17 -11.32 15.21
CA SER A 7 14.43 -10.22 15.82
C SER A 7 14.80 -8.87 15.19
N GLU A 8 16.08 -8.60 14.96
CA GLU A 8 16.55 -7.38 14.28
C GLU A 8 16.06 -7.33 12.83
N ARG A 9 16.11 -8.44 12.09
CA ARG A 9 15.56 -8.51 10.72
C ARG A 9 14.07 -8.18 10.68
N LEU A 10 13.27 -8.78 11.57
CA LEU A 10 11.84 -8.52 11.65
C LEU A 10 11.53 -7.07 12.05
N MET A 11 12.31 -6.50 12.96
CA MET A 11 12.16 -5.10 13.38
C MET A 11 12.58 -4.11 12.29
N ALA A 12 13.58 -4.43 11.46
CA ALA A 12 13.92 -3.63 10.29
C ALA A 12 12.76 -3.60 9.28
N LEU A 13 12.22 -4.77 8.95
CA LEU A 13 11.05 -4.89 8.07
C LEU A 13 9.81 -4.18 8.65
N HIS A 14 9.62 -4.21 9.96
CA HIS A 14 8.59 -3.42 10.63
C HIS A 14 8.78 -1.92 10.38
N GLY A 15 10.00 -1.40 10.53
CA GLY A 15 10.30 0.01 10.29
C GLY A 15 10.07 0.41 8.83
N GLU A 16 10.49 -0.43 7.89
CA GLU A 16 10.27 -0.22 6.45
C GLU A 16 8.78 -0.20 6.09
N LEU A 17 8.00 -1.16 6.61
CA LEU A 17 6.56 -1.20 6.38
C LEU A 17 5.87 0.03 6.97
N GLN A 18 6.24 0.42 8.19
CA GLN A 18 5.69 1.60 8.85
C GLN A 18 5.96 2.87 8.03
N GLN A 19 7.17 3.04 7.51
CA GLN A 19 7.54 4.17 6.67
C GLN A 19 6.78 4.18 5.33
N ALA A 20 6.65 3.02 4.68
CA ALA A 20 5.90 2.88 3.43
C ALA A 20 4.41 3.26 3.63
N LEU A 21 3.80 2.80 4.72
CA LEU A 21 2.42 3.16 5.08
C LEU A 21 2.28 4.66 5.38
N GLN A 22 3.19 5.25 6.16
CA GLN A 22 3.14 6.69 6.49
C GLN A 22 3.31 7.60 5.27
N SER A 23 4.04 7.14 4.26
CA SER A 23 4.26 7.87 3.01
C SER A 23 3.20 7.58 1.93
N ASN A 24 2.25 6.68 2.20
CA ASN A 24 1.31 6.14 1.21
C ASN A 24 2.01 5.59 -0.06
N ASP A 25 3.24 5.08 0.09
CA ASP A 25 3.97 4.45 -1.01
C ASP A 25 3.54 2.98 -1.15
N TRP A 26 2.45 2.78 -1.88
CA TRP A 26 1.86 1.45 -2.09
C TRP A 26 2.80 0.49 -2.86
N THR A 27 3.75 1.02 -3.63
CA THR A 27 4.76 0.19 -4.30
C THR A 27 5.78 -0.33 -3.29
N ALA A 28 6.24 0.54 -2.39
CA ALA A 28 7.10 0.14 -1.28
C ALA A 28 6.40 -0.84 -0.33
N VAL A 29 5.11 -0.62 -0.03
CA VAL A 29 4.31 -1.57 0.78
C VAL A 29 4.35 -2.98 0.17
N ALA A 30 4.15 -3.11 -1.14
CA ALA A 30 4.19 -4.41 -1.82
C ALA A 30 5.58 -5.07 -1.77
N ALA A 31 6.65 -4.28 -1.93
CA ALA A 31 8.02 -4.78 -1.85
C ALA A 31 8.37 -5.29 -0.44
N VAL A 32 7.99 -4.53 0.59
CA VAL A 32 8.23 -4.90 1.99
C VAL A 32 7.38 -6.10 2.39
N ASP A 33 6.11 -6.18 1.97
CA ASP A 33 5.24 -7.36 2.21
C ASP A 33 5.86 -8.65 1.65
N ALA A 34 6.39 -8.60 0.43
CA ALA A 34 7.08 -9.74 -0.17
C ALA A 34 8.35 -10.15 0.59
N ALA A 35 9.10 -9.18 1.14
CA ALA A 35 10.27 -9.44 1.96
C ALA A 35 9.89 -10.04 3.33
N ILE A 36 8.80 -9.57 3.93
CA ILE A 36 8.25 -10.12 5.18
C ILE A 36 7.84 -11.57 4.98
N ARG A 37 7.14 -11.89 3.89
CA ARG A 37 6.78 -13.27 3.56
C ARG A 37 8.01 -14.18 3.52
N GLN A 38 9.06 -13.79 2.81
CA GLN A 38 10.31 -14.58 2.71
C GLN A 38 10.98 -14.76 4.08
N CYS A 39 10.99 -13.72 4.91
CA CYS A 39 11.52 -13.79 6.27
C CYS A 39 10.72 -14.79 7.13
N LEU A 40 9.39 -14.71 7.09
CA LEU A 40 8.51 -15.60 7.84
C LEU A 40 8.59 -17.06 7.38
N GLU A 41 8.70 -17.31 6.08
CA GLU A 41 8.93 -18.65 5.50
C GLU A 41 10.24 -19.26 6.01
N THR A 42 11.30 -18.45 6.07
CA THR A 42 12.60 -18.88 6.63
C THR A 42 12.50 -19.23 8.11
N LEU A 43 11.74 -18.45 8.88
CA LEU A 43 11.54 -18.70 10.31
C LEU A 43 10.65 -19.93 10.58
N ALA A 44 9.70 -20.22 9.71
CA ALA A 44 8.83 -21.39 9.83
C ALA A 44 9.58 -22.73 9.74
N GLY A 45 10.75 -22.75 9.09
CA GLY A 45 11.63 -23.92 9.03
C GLY A 45 12.41 -24.19 10.32
N ARG A 46 12.25 -23.37 11.37
CA ARG A 46 12.98 -23.51 12.64
C ARG A 46 12.15 -24.20 13.70
N LEU A 47 12.80 -25.03 14.51
CA LEU A 47 12.14 -25.80 15.58
C LEU A 47 11.63 -24.90 16.72
N GLU A 48 12.42 -23.91 17.11
CA GLU A 48 12.09 -22.95 18.16
C GLU A 48 12.58 -21.55 17.77
N LEU A 49 11.84 -20.53 18.20
CA LEU A 49 12.23 -19.13 18.09
C LEU A 49 12.50 -18.60 19.50
N ASP A 50 13.47 -17.72 19.64
CA ASP A 50 13.70 -17.03 20.91
C ASP A 50 12.60 -15.99 21.19
N GLU A 51 12.46 -15.62 22.46
CA GLU A 51 11.45 -14.65 22.90
C GLU A 51 11.52 -13.30 22.16
N PRO A 52 12.70 -12.72 21.88
CA PRO A 52 12.80 -11.51 21.07
C PRO A 52 12.23 -11.66 19.66
N THR A 53 12.45 -12.80 19.00
CA THR A 53 11.90 -13.06 17.66
C THR A 53 10.38 -13.24 17.71
N HIS A 54 9.86 -13.90 18.75
CA HIS A 54 8.41 -13.99 18.97
C HIS A 54 7.76 -12.62 19.17
N ALA A 55 8.37 -11.75 19.96
CA ALA A 55 7.88 -10.39 20.20
C ALA A 55 7.92 -9.55 18.91
N ALA A 56 9.03 -9.60 18.16
CA ALA A 56 9.17 -8.87 16.89
C ALA A 56 8.14 -9.33 15.84
N LYS A 57 7.94 -10.66 15.71
CA LYS A 57 6.92 -11.24 14.82
C LYS A 57 5.52 -10.78 15.18
N SER A 58 5.21 -10.68 16.48
CA SER A 58 3.89 -10.24 16.95
C SER A 58 3.63 -8.76 16.64
N ARG A 59 4.63 -7.89 16.82
CA ARG A 59 4.53 -6.47 16.43
C ARG A 59 4.34 -6.31 14.92
N LEU A 60 5.11 -7.04 14.13
CA LEU A 60 4.99 -7.01 12.67
C LEU A 60 3.59 -7.47 12.20
N LYS A 61 3.04 -8.51 12.84
CA LYS A 61 1.67 -8.97 12.56
C LYS A 61 0.62 -7.90 12.87
N GLN A 62 0.78 -7.17 13.97
CA GLN A 62 -0.13 -6.07 14.31
C GLN A 62 -0.08 -4.98 13.24
N LEU A 63 1.12 -4.51 12.87
CA LEU A 63 1.31 -3.48 11.85
C LEU A 63 0.74 -3.91 10.48
N HIS A 64 0.88 -5.18 10.11
CA HIS A 64 0.22 -5.70 8.90
C HIS A 64 -1.30 -5.56 8.93
N GLY A 65 -1.92 -5.78 10.10
CA GLY A 65 -3.36 -5.57 10.26
C GLY A 65 -3.76 -4.12 10.00
N GLU A 66 -2.97 -3.18 10.51
CA GLU A 66 -3.15 -1.74 10.25
C GLU A 66 -2.94 -1.41 8.76
N GLY A 67 -1.92 -2.00 8.13
CA GLY A 67 -1.64 -1.85 6.71
C GLY A 67 -2.78 -2.35 5.81
N LEU A 68 -3.43 -3.47 6.15
CA LEU A 68 -4.60 -3.96 5.41
C LEU A 68 -5.77 -2.96 5.46
N GLN A 69 -6.00 -2.33 6.61
CA GLN A 69 -7.02 -1.30 6.73
C GLN A 69 -6.67 -0.06 5.90
N ALA A 70 -5.41 0.40 5.96
CA ALA A 70 -4.95 1.54 5.17
C ALA A 70 -5.11 1.30 3.65
N CYS A 71 -4.80 0.09 3.17
CA CYS A 71 -5.03 -0.28 1.78
C CYS A 71 -6.51 -0.26 1.40
N ALA A 72 -7.41 -0.71 2.30
CA ALA A 72 -8.85 -0.67 2.05
C ALA A 72 -9.37 0.77 1.98
N ASP A 73 -8.91 1.63 2.89
CA ASP A 73 -9.28 3.04 2.94
C ASP A 73 -8.81 3.78 1.66
N GLU A 74 -7.59 3.49 1.18
CA GLU A 74 -7.08 4.06 -0.07
C GLU A 74 -7.87 3.58 -1.30
N CYS A 75 -8.24 2.30 -1.36
CA CYS A 75 -9.10 1.79 -2.42
C CYS A 75 -10.42 2.56 -2.49
N GLU A 76 -11.04 2.82 -1.34
CA GLU A 76 -12.28 3.58 -1.26
C GLU A 76 -12.08 5.05 -1.65
N ARG A 77 -10.99 5.68 -1.21
CA ARG A 77 -10.65 7.06 -1.59
C ARG A 77 -10.49 7.20 -3.11
N LEU A 78 -9.76 6.27 -3.74
CA LEU A 78 -9.57 6.26 -5.19
C LEU A 78 -10.89 6.00 -5.93
N ARG A 79 -11.74 5.10 -5.41
CA ARG A 79 -13.07 4.85 -5.98
C ARG A 79 -13.90 6.14 -6.02
N LEU A 80 -13.96 6.86 -4.89
CA LEU A 80 -14.70 8.13 -4.80
C LEU A 80 -14.13 9.21 -5.72
N LEU A 81 -12.80 9.33 -5.79
CA LEU A 81 -12.13 10.27 -6.68
C LEU A 81 -12.46 10.02 -8.16
N LEU A 82 -12.36 8.76 -8.59
CA LEU A 82 -12.65 8.39 -9.98
C LEU A 82 -14.14 8.56 -10.31
N LEU A 83 -15.04 8.24 -9.37
CA LEU A 83 -16.47 8.47 -9.55
C LEU A 83 -16.76 9.97 -9.72
N ASN A 84 -16.14 10.84 -8.93
CA ASN A 84 -16.29 12.28 -9.07
C ASN A 84 -15.87 12.77 -10.46
N HIS A 85 -14.76 12.26 -11.01
CA HIS A 85 -14.33 12.57 -12.37
C HIS A 85 -15.30 12.06 -13.44
N LEU A 86 -16.01 10.96 -13.19
CA LEU A 86 -17.06 10.49 -14.09
C LEU A 86 -18.30 11.38 -14.04
N GLU A 87 -18.69 11.87 -12.86
CA GLU A 87 -19.87 12.74 -12.72
C GLU A 87 -19.61 14.16 -13.23
N HIS A 88 -18.44 14.71 -12.93
CA HIS A 88 -18.07 16.11 -13.18
C HIS A 88 -16.99 16.22 -14.26
N ALA A 89 -17.08 15.42 -15.33
CA ALA A 89 -16.08 15.41 -16.39
C ALA A 89 -16.07 16.72 -17.18
N GLU A 90 -15.42 17.75 -16.63
CA GLU A 90 -15.31 19.09 -17.20
C GLU A 90 -14.75 19.03 -18.63
N GLY A 91 -13.80 18.13 -18.88
CA GLY A 91 -13.27 17.89 -20.22
C GLY A 91 -14.35 17.42 -21.20
N ARG A 92 -15.23 16.49 -20.81
CA ARG A 92 -16.35 16.06 -21.69
C ARG A 92 -17.34 17.19 -21.93
N ALA A 93 -17.67 17.96 -20.89
CA ALA A 93 -18.54 19.13 -21.02
C ALA A 93 -17.93 20.19 -21.95
N ALA A 94 -16.60 20.38 -21.89
CA ALA A 94 -15.88 21.28 -22.78
C ALA A 94 -15.92 20.81 -24.24
N TYR A 95 -15.63 19.53 -24.51
CA TYR A 95 -15.76 18.96 -25.86
C TYR A 95 -17.17 19.12 -26.43
N GLN A 96 -18.20 18.74 -25.66
CA GLN A 96 -19.61 18.89 -26.06
C GLN A 96 -19.96 20.33 -26.40
N ARG A 97 -19.49 21.29 -25.60
CA ARG A 97 -19.74 22.71 -25.82
C ARG A 97 -19.08 23.21 -27.11
N ILE A 98 -17.83 22.84 -27.36
CA ILE A 98 -17.10 23.22 -28.59
C ILE A 98 -17.78 22.61 -29.83
N ASP A 99 -18.15 21.33 -29.76
CA ASP A 99 -18.82 20.64 -30.87
C ASP A 99 -20.16 21.30 -31.21
N MET A 100 -20.95 21.70 -30.21
CA MET A 100 -22.19 22.45 -30.41
C MET A 100 -21.96 23.79 -31.12
N PHE A 101 -20.92 24.54 -30.76
CA PHE A 101 -20.58 25.80 -31.44
C PHE A 101 -20.14 25.57 -32.89
N GLN A 102 -19.36 24.53 -33.18
CA GLN A 102 -18.90 24.24 -34.54
C GLN A 102 -20.00 23.72 -35.48
N VAL A 103 -21.03 23.06 -34.94
CA VAL A 103 -22.22 22.67 -35.72
C VAL A 103 -23.08 23.89 -36.05
N GLY A 104 -23.17 24.88 -35.16
CA GLY A 104 -23.95 26.11 -35.37
C GLY A 104 -23.35 27.08 -36.39
N ASP A 105 -22.03 27.06 -36.60
CA ASP A 105 -21.31 27.96 -37.52
C ASP A 105 -21.29 27.45 -38.98
N ARG A 106 -21.88 26.27 -39.24
CA ARG A 106 -21.99 25.66 -40.58
C ARG A 106 -23.41 25.67 -41.16
N GLY A 107 -24.36 26.37 -40.53
CA GLY A 107 -25.75 26.54 -40.98
C GLY A 107 -26.08 27.98 -41.29
#